data_AF-A0A7D8ZAV4-F1
#
_entry.id   AF-A0A7D8ZAV4-F1
#
_cell.length_a   1.000
_cell.length_b   1.000
_cell.length_c   1.000
_cell.angle_alpha   90.00
_cell.angle_beta   90.00
_cell.angle_gamma   90.00
#
_symmetry.space_group_name_H-M   'P 1'
#
loop_
_entity.id
_entity.type
_entity.pdbx_description
1 polymer ?
#
loop_
_entity_poly.entity_id
_entity_poly.type
_entity_poly.pdbx_seq_one_letter_code
_entity_poly.pdbx_strand_id
1 'polypeptide(L)'
;MVGGNDSVWAAVEANGEVSVIRIEFGLDANKLPYLATTPLPSLPRPRPPLFDNSTGTPEARLEYVSFVSLPNGGASTHVNGTADGAESKDSDEGIGVVLVYRDVEESLKPTLPPRQRMRFELCELRKRRITVVEGFKEIGSSSDGPHAMDWFPAAKAKQTALSPEGTVIVALAPLPDVPPHSLALALVSSPTGLYLSHVNLAGGNGTDTGDRWSALVGEEVQLDPSLAFGDAVIIPSQGPKRGEMGVVALLSVGSRPRLVPSPRLEVESPTPSETIKEVAKRCARSVELAVVQGVDWSDAVRAAFATVPRADANDLAKAILEKALDMFIKHSRSYVPHILRLQIAVWAQADDPRKPLAVELIRMGEASQIFYLCGDESNGVISFDLDSVWNLVDVFEWALAVVGRTCRDAITERAQSEWASSEAITEGSTRLLYLIHPLLRRILARLVAMLSAFAKFVSTLDRPIRGPESSAARSNNATAVASERIADALVRESVDLAVWGDVLAALGKGPRPSDADTCASLLTLDIGPIQSLVPAALSAIPTPSNLFVHPGVEVERDGASAAPIGERPTAHCDRCGARTAIAVSSIMRNETPSPWAAWRRTWRSSCICGGTWMRHPLEPPARLRP
;
A
#
# COMPACT_ATOMS: atom_id res chain seq x y z
N MET A 1 -3.27 16.55 16.06
CA MET A 1 -4.60 15.92 16.22
C MET A 1 -4.38 14.42 16.27
N VAL A 2 -4.68 13.78 17.39
CA VAL A 2 -4.67 12.32 17.55
C VAL A 2 -6.10 11.91 17.86
N GLY A 3 -6.60 10.88 17.17
CA GLY A 3 -7.93 10.33 17.41
C GLY A 3 -7.96 9.43 18.63
N GLY A 4 -8.99 9.55 19.44
CA GLY A 4 -9.32 8.60 20.51
C GLY A 4 -10.81 8.71 20.85
N ASN A 5 -11.48 7.56 21.01
CA ASN A 5 -12.89 7.39 21.43
C ASN A 5 -13.78 8.63 21.22
N ASP A 6 -14.05 8.97 19.96
CA ASP A 6 -14.94 10.05 19.52
C ASP A 6 -14.47 11.51 19.78
N SER A 7 -13.16 11.72 19.99
CA SER A 7 -12.58 13.05 20.20
C SER A 7 -11.19 13.24 19.58
N VAL A 8 -10.82 14.51 19.37
CA VAL A 8 -9.55 14.98 18.85
C VAL A 8 -8.90 15.94 19.84
N TRP A 9 -7.59 15.78 20.04
CA TRP A 9 -6.80 16.65 20.90
C TRP A 9 -6.01 17.69 20.11
N ALA A 10 -6.05 18.93 20.58
CA ALA A 10 -5.31 20.07 20.05
C ALA A 10 -4.55 20.78 21.18
N ALA A 11 -3.37 21.32 20.87
CA ALA A 11 -2.61 22.17 21.77
C ALA A 11 -2.41 23.53 21.11
N VAL A 12 -2.44 24.59 21.90
CA VAL A 12 -2.25 25.97 21.48
C VAL A 12 -1.21 26.59 22.38
N GLU A 13 -0.20 27.22 21.78
CA GLU A 13 0.77 28.05 22.51
C GLU A 13 0.41 29.53 22.36
N ALA A 14 0.26 30.23 23.49
CA ALA A 14 0.07 31.67 23.53
C ALA A 14 0.86 32.28 24.69
N ASN A 15 1.67 33.31 24.43
CA ASN A 15 2.52 33.96 25.43
C ASN A 15 3.44 32.96 26.19
N GLY A 16 3.86 31.88 25.51
CA GLY A 16 4.64 30.76 26.05
C GLY A 16 3.84 29.74 26.89
N GLU A 17 2.52 29.93 27.05
CA GLU A 17 1.64 28.99 27.78
C GLU A 17 1.10 27.99 26.77
N VAL A 18 1.26 26.71 27.07
CA VAL A 18 0.67 25.64 26.27
C VAL A 18 -0.64 25.22 26.91
N SER A 19 -1.75 25.48 26.22
CA SER A 19 -3.09 25.06 26.62
C SER A 19 -3.57 23.93 25.73
N VAL A 20 -4.32 22.99 26.30
CA VAL A 20 -4.88 21.85 25.55
C VAL A 20 -6.37 22.06 25.36
N ILE A 21 -6.88 21.71 24.19
CA ILE A 21 -8.31 21.73 23.85
C ILE A 21 -8.68 20.33 23.40
N ARG A 22 -9.73 19.77 24.01
CA ARG A 22 -10.37 18.54 23.54
C ARG A 22 -11.55 18.92 22.66
N ILE A 23 -11.62 18.32 21.48
CA ILE A 23 -12.68 18.55 20.49
C ILE A 23 -13.46 17.24 20.36
N GLU A 24 -14.69 17.23 20.84
CA GLU A 24 -15.62 16.11 20.69
C GLU A 24 -16.52 16.37 19.48
N PHE A 25 -16.79 15.32 18.71
CA PHE A 25 -17.73 15.38 17.61
C PHE A 25 -18.53 14.09 17.58
N GLY A 26 -19.82 14.19 17.31
CA GLY A 26 -20.70 13.03 17.35
C GLY A 26 -22.10 13.36 16.90
N LEU A 27 -23.02 12.42 17.13
CA LEU A 27 -24.45 12.63 16.95
C LEU A 27 -25.11 12.73 18.33
N ASP A 28 -25.97 13.72 18.53
CA ASP A 28 -26.78 13.83 19.75
C ASP A 28 -27.90 12.77 19.79
N ALA A 29 -28.70 12.77 20.87
CA ALA A 29 -29.82 11.84 21.03
C ALA A 29 -30.87 11.93 19.89
N ASN A 30 -30.89 13.03 19.14
CA ASN A 30 -31.77 13.27 18.01
C ASN A 30 -31.10 12.99 16.65
N LYS A 31 -29.90 12.39 16.65
CA LYS A 31 -29.08 12.15 15.46
C LYS A 31 -28.62 13.42 14.74
N LEU A 32 -28.56 14.56 15.43
CA LEU A 32 -27.98 15.78 14.89
C LEU A 32 -26.48 15.80 15.17
N PRO A 33 -25.65 16.16 14.17
CA PRO A 33 -24.21 16.29 14.39
C PRO A 33 -23.91 17.46 15.34
N TYR A 34 -23.03 17.22 16.31
CA TYR A 34 -22.51 18.25 17.20
C TYR A 34 -20.97 18.29 17.14
N LEU A 35 -20.44 19.45 17.50
CA LEU A 35 -19.03 19.67 17.78
C LEU A 35 -18.94 20.46 19.09
N ALA A 36 -18.28 19.89 20.08
CA ALA A 36 -18.07 20.50 21.39
C ALA A 36 -16.57 20.64 21.66
N THR A 37 -16.16 21.78 22.21
CA THR A 37 -14.76 22.04 22.55
C THR A 37 -14.64 22.29 24.05
N THR A 38 -13.80 21.50 24.71
CA THR A 38 -13.49 21.65 26.13
C THR A 38 -12.05 22.14 26.27
N PRO A 39 -11.83 23.41 26.64
CA PRO A 39 -10.49 23.89 26.98
C PRO A 39 -10.07 23.32 28.33
N LEU A 40 -8.83 22.83 28.41
CA LEU A 40 -8.21 22.37 29.65
C LEU A 40 -7.34 23.48 30.24
N PRO A 41 -7.03 23.41 31.56
CA PRO A 41 -6.01 24.26 32.16
C PRO A 41 -4.67 24.17 31.42
N SER A 42 -3.89 25.25 31.48
CA SER A 42 -2.53 25.31 30.92
C SER A 42 -1.66 24.17 31.47
N LEU A 43 -0.84 23.57 30.61
CA LEU A 43 0.15 22.58 31.00
C LEU A 43 1.22 23.21 31.92
N PRO A 44 1.83 22.40 32.82
CA PRO A 44 2.93 22.90 33.64
C PRO A 44 4.06 23.42 32.75
N ARG A 45 4.76 24.47 33.23
CA ARG A 45 5.95 25.05 32.61
C ARG A 45 7.19 24.77 33.47
N PRO A 46 7.84 23.61 33.33
CA PRO A 46 9.07 23.33 34.05
C PRO A 46 10.17 24.25 33.53
N ARG A 47 10.93 24.84 34.46
CA ARG A 47 12.11 25.63 34.12
C ARG A 47 13.12 24.71 33.41
N PRO A 48 13.76 25.18 32.31
CA PRO A 48 14.76 24.37 31.63
C PRO A 48 15.89 24.05 32.61
N PRO A 49 16.36 22.80 32.66
CA PRO A 49 17.53 22.45 33.45
C PRO A 49 18.73 23.27 32.96
N LEU A 50 19.74 23.47 33.80
CA LEU A 50 20.99 24.14 33.37
C LEU A 50 21.80 23.20 32.46
N PHE A 51 22.67 23.76 31.64
CA PHE A 51 23.72 22.98 30.99
C PHE A 51 24.83 22.66 32.00
N ASP A 52 25.56 21.57 31.77
CA ASP A 52 26.70 21.23 32.61
C ASP A 52 27.71 22.39 32.63
N ASN A 53 28.17 22.73 33.83
CA ASN A 53 29.09 23.84 34.10
C ASN A 53 28.57 25.24 33.70
N SER A 54 27.26 25.42 33.48
CA SER A 54 26.64 26.73 33.25
C SER A 54 25.96 27.29 34.51
N THR A 55 25.96 28.62 34.60
CA THR A 55 25.16 29.39 35.58
C THR A 55 24.01 30.15 34.93
N GLY A 56 23.95 30.18 33.59
CA GLY A 56 22.91 30.86 32.81
C GLY A 56 21.69 29.96 32.61
N THR A 57 20.49 30.50 32.81
CA THR A 57 19.25 29.78 32.50
C THR A 57 19.06 29.72 30.98
N PRO A 58 18.94 28.52 30.38
CA PRO A 58 18.70 28.39 28.94
C PRO A 58 17.38 29.04 28.52
N GLU A 59 17.33 29.53 27.29
CA GLU A 59 16.08 29.87 26.63
C GLU A 59 15.44 28.56 26.12
N ALA A 60 14.23 28.25 26.58
CA ALA A 60 13.47 27.10 26.09
C ALA A 60 12.51 27.53 24.99
N ARG A 61 12.66 26.98 23.78
CA ARG A 61 11.77 27.21 22.64
C ARG A 61 10.96 25.96 22.35
N LEU A 62 9.63 26.07 22.31
CA LEU A 62 8.77 24.93 21.98
C LEU A 62 8.81 24.69 20.45
N GLU A 63 9.20 23.49 20.05
CA GLU A 63 9.32 23.11 18.64
C GLU A 63 8.14 22.21 18.21
N TYR A 64 7.74 21.25 19.07
CA TYR A 64 6.67 20.31 18.76
C TYR A 64 5.80 19.99 19.98
N VAL A 65 4.52 19.68 19.72
CA VAL A 65 3.60 19.07 20.69
C VAL A 65 3.02 17.80 20.09
N SER A 66 3.16 16.68 20.80
CA SER A 66 2.63 15.38 20.38
C SER A 66 1.78 14.76 21.46
N PHE A 67 0.63 14.19 21.08
CA PHE A 67 -0.20 13.40 21.99
C PHE A 67 0.19 11.93 21.84
N VAL A 68 0.35 11.24 22.97
CA VAL A 68 0.77 9.83 23.03
C VAL A 68 -0.14 9.05 23.96
N SER A 69 -0.37 7.78 23.67
CA SER A 69 -1.12 6.91 24.58
C SER A 69 -0.25 6.59 25.79
N LEU A 70 -0.81 6.71 27.00
CA LEU A 70 -0.11 6.26 28.20
C LEU A 70 -0.43 4.76 28.41
N PRO A 71 0.57 3.93 28.76
CA PRO A 71 0.28 2.57 29.17
C PRO A 71 -0.62 2.63 30.40
N ASN A 72 -1.84 2.07 30.29
CA ASN A 72 -2.75 1.94 31.42
C ASN A 72 -2.00 1.22 32.55
N GLY A 73 -1.97 1.79 33.74
CA GLY A 73 -1.30 1.24 34.92
C GLY A 73 -1.96 -0.03 35.48
N GLY A 74 -2.33 -0.99 34.62
CA GLY A 74 -3.03 -2.23 34.94
C GLY A 74 -2.24 -3.47 34.50
N ALA A 75 -0.95 -3.52 34.85
CA ALA A 75 -0.18 -4.76 34.90
C ALA A 75 0.44 -4.90 36.30
N SER A 76 -0.39 -4.83 37.34
CA SER A 76 -0.03 -5.52 38.57
C SER A 76 -0.23 -7.02 38.30
N THR A 77 0.86 -7.76 38.36
CA THR A 77 0.86 -9.21 38.53
C THR A 77 -0.16 -9.58 39.61
N HIS A 78 -1.24 -10.25 39.22
CA HIS A 78 -2.14 -10.94 40.15
C HIS A 78 -1.30 -11.97 40.92
N VAL A 79 -0.88 -11.59 42.13
CA VAL A 79 -0.54 -12.54 43.19
C VAL A 79 -1.76 -12.61 44.09
N ASN A 80 -2.35 -13.80 44.14
CA ASN A 80 -3.44 -14.28 44.98
C ASN A 80 -3.75 -13.45 46.25
N GLY A 81 -5.04 -13.14 46.46
CA GLY A 81 -5.54 -12.82 47.80
C GLY A 81 -6.85 -12.04 47.83
N THR A 82 -7.93 -12.75 48.15
CA THR A 82 -9.20 -12.26 48.71
C THR A 82 -10.11 -11.38 47.84
N ALA A 83 -11.21 -12.02 47.41
CA ALA A 83 -12.41 -11.38 46.91
C ALA A 83 -13.15 -10.69 48.07
N ASP A 84 -13.27 -9.37 48.00
CA ASP A 84 -14.47 -8.61 48.37
C ASP A 84 -14.16 -7.11 48.20
N GLY A 85 -14.65 -6.56 47.09
CA GLY A 85 -14.47 -5.16 46.75
C GLY A 85 -14.80 -4.94 45.28
N ALA A 86 -16.06 -4.58 45.00
CA ALA A 86 -16.47 -4.06 43.70
C ALA A 86 -15.82 -2.68 43.49
N GLU A 87 -14.52 -2.66 43.18
CA GLU A 87 -13.85 -1.45 42.75
C GLU A 87 -14.27 -1.15 41.30
N SER A 88 -14.80 0.05 41.12
CA SER A 88 -15.30 0.59 39.87
C SER A 88 -14.24 0.51 38.76
N LYS A 89 -14.53 -0.22 37.69
CA LYS A 89 -13.78 -0.27 36.43
C LYS A 89 -13.72 1.08 35.65
N ASP A 90 -14.12 2.18 36.28
CA ASP A 90 -14.49 3.44 35.62
C ASP A 90 -13.42 4.54 35.74
N SER A 91 -12.22 4.22 36.21
CA SER A 91 -11.22 5.22 36.59
C SER A 91 -9.79 4.83 36.22
N ASP A 92 -9.35 5.20 35.00
CA ASP A 92 -8.08 5.91 34.74
C ASP A 92 -7.89 6.08 33.22
N GLU A 93 -8.84 6.76 32.55
CA GLU A 93 -8.60 7.19 31.16
C GLU A 93 -7.56 8.32 31.19
N GLY A 94 -6.42 8.09 30.54
CA GLY A 94 -5.29 9.02 30.52
C GLY A 94 -4.64 9.14 29.15
N ILE A 95 -4.26 10.37 28.79
CA ILE A 95 -3.49 10.66 27.58
C ILE A 95 -2.22 11.43 27.94
N GLY A 96 -1.13 11.13 27.25
CA GLY A 96 0.14 11.83 27.40
C GLY A 96 0.22 12.99 26.41
N VAL A 97 0.78 14.10 26.84
CA VAL A 97 1.16 15.24 26.00
C VAL A 97 2.65 15.44 26.14
N VAL A 98 3.38 15.24 25.05
CA VAL A 98 4.83 15.44 25.00
C VAL A 98 5.10 16.82 24.40
N LEU A 99 5.74 17.67 25.20
CA LEU A 99 6.26 18.97 24.78
C LEU A 99 7.73 18.79 24.41
N VAL A 100 8.08 19.13 23.17
CA VAL A 100 9.45 19.01 22.66
C VAL A 100 10.04 20.41 22.58
N TYR A 101 10.97 20.69 23.48
CA TYR A 101 11.68 21.96 23.55
C TYR A 101 13.09 21.84 22.96
N ARG A 102 13.54 22.94 22.36
CA ARG A 102 14.94 23.23 22.09
C ARG A 102 15.42 24.21 23.14
N ASP A 103 16.33 23.76 24.00
CA ASP A 103 16.98 24.62 24.99
C ASP A 103 18.24 25.21 24.35
N VAL A 104 18.38 26.54 24.38
CA VAL A 104 19.50 27.27 23.81
C VAL A 104 20.16 28.16 24.87
N GLU A 105 21.47 28.06 25.00
CA GLU A 105 22.28 29.00 25.77
C GLU A 105 23.18 29.76 24.80
N GLU A 106 22.88 31.06 24.64
CA GLU A 106 23.72 31.96 23.85
C GLU A 106 25.09 32.12 24.50
N SER A 107 26.15 31.88 23.73
CA SER A 107 27.50 32.09 24.23
C SER A 107 27.79 33.58 24.37
N LEU A 108 28.28 33.99 25.54
CA LEU A 108 28.80 35.34 25.78
C LEU A 108 30.03 35.67 24.91
N LYS A 109 30.65 34.66 24.27
CA LYS A 109 31.77 34.80 23.35
C LYS A 109 31.30 34.55 21.91
N PRO A 110 31.31 35.56 21.02
CA PRO A 110 30.77 35.45 19.65
C PRO A 110 31.51 34.45 18.74
N THR A 111 32.66 33.92 19.17
CA THR A 111 33.45 32.93 18.43
C THR A 111 33.07 31.47 18.72
N LEU A 112 32.22 31.22 19.73
CA LEU A 112 31.77 29.88 20.09
C LEU A 112 30.30 29.69 19.67
N PRO A 113 29.95 28.57 19.02
CA PRO A 113 28.57 28.29 18.67
C PRO A 113 27.69 28.21 19.94
N PRO A 114 26.40 28.56 19.85
CA PRO A 114 25.49 28.47 20.98
C PRO A 114 25.36 27.01 21.43
N ARG A 115 25.28 26.80 22.74
CA ARG A 115 25.03 25.46 23.31
C ARG A 115 23.55 25.16 23.14
N GLN A 116 23.24 23.95 22.70
CA GLN A 116 21.86 23.56 22.43
C GLN A 116 21.61 22.09 22.75
N ARG A 117 20.39 21.77 23.16
CA ARG A 117 19.91 20.39 23.33
C ARG A 117 18.40 20.31 23.13
N MET A 118 17.89 19.10 22.93
CA MET A 118 16.46 18.81 22.95
C MET A 118 16.02 18.34 24.34
N ARG A 119 14.84 18.77 24.75
CA ARG A 119 14.17 18.34 26.00
C ARG A 119 12.76 17.86 25.68
N PHE A 120 12.42 16.65 26.11
CA PHE A 120 11.06 16.13 26.06
C PHE A 120 10.43 16.19 27.43
N GLU A 121 9.23 16.74 27.52
CA GLU A 121 8.45 16.77 28.74
C GLU A 121 7.12 16.07 28.52
N LEU A 122 6.97 14.91 29.16
CA LEU A 122 5.72 14.17 29.14
C LEU A 122 4.82 14.68 30.27
N CYS A 123 3.76 15.40 29.90
CA CYS A 123 2.66 15.74 30.78
C CYS A 123 1.55 14.69 30.64
N GLU A 124 0.86 14.39 31.74
CA GLU A 124 -0.25 13.46 31.76
C GLU A 124 -1.57 14.22 31.94
N LEU A 125 -2.55 13.96 31.09
CA LEU A 125 -3.93 14.41 31.25
C LEU A 125 -4.75 13.21 31.71
N ARG A 126 -5.41 13.32 32.86
CA ARG A 126 -6.31 12.27 33.37
C ARG A 126 -7.73 12.75 33.46
N LYS A 127 -8.65 11.84 33.15
CA LYS A 127 -10.08 12.01 33.42
C LYS A 127 -10.35 11.71 34.89
N ARG A 128 -10.92 12.67 35.62
CA ARG A 128 -11.21 12.56 37.05
C ARG A 128 -12.65 12.95 37.33
N ARG A 129 -13.21 12.37 38.40
CA ARG A 129 -14.53 12.78 38.94
C ARG A 129 -14.42 14.18 39.53
N ILE A 130 -15.33 15.06 39.13
CA ILE A 130 -15.52 16.35 39.77
C ILE A 130 -16.61 16.23 40.83
N THR A 131 -16.35 16.81 41.99
CA THR A 131 -17.38 17.08 42.99
C THR A 131 -18.17 18.32 42.57
N VAL A 132 -19.42 18.12 42.11
CA VAL A 132 -20.34 19.22 41.80
C VAL A 132 -20.77 19.91 43.09
N VAL A 133 -20.69 21.24 43.13
CA VAL A 133 -21.10 22.07 44.28
C VAL A 133 -22.58 21.80 44.62
N GLU A 134 -22.93 21.78 45.91
CA GLU A 134 -24.26 21.33 46.38
C GLU A 134 -25.45 22.00 45.68
N GLY A 135 -25.38 23.27 45.33
CA GLY A 135 -26.44 23.98 44.61
C GLY A 135 -26.68 23.55 43.14
N PHE A 136 -25.78 22.76 42.55
CA PHE A 136 -25.92 22.21 41.19
C PHE A 136 -26.34 20.73 41.18
N LYS A 137 -26.39 20.07 42.35
CA LYS A 137 -26.86 18.68 42.46
C LYS A 137 -28.34 18.54 42.06
N GLU A 138 -29.12 19.61 42.21
CA GLU A 138 -30.57 19.65 41.93
C GLU A 138 -30.92 19.68 40.42
N ILE A 139 -29.94 19.95 39.55
CA ILE A 139 -30.15 20.01 38.09
C ILE A 139 -30.04 18.61 37.45
N GLY A 140 -29.49 17.62 38.17
CA GLY A 140 -29.41 16.24 37.73
C GLY A 140 -30.69 15.47 38.04
N SER A 141 -31.38 14.96 37.01
CA SER A 141 -32.53 14.08 37.21
C SER A 141 -32.04 12.70 37.67
N SER A 142 -32.45 12.31 38.90
CA SER A 142 -32.30 10.99 39.56
C SER A 142 -31.19 10.87 40.61
N SER A 143 -31.48 10.07 41.64
CA SER A 143 -30.66 9.80 42.84
C SER A 143 -29.39 8.96 42.59
N ASP A 144 -29.13 8.60 41.32
CA ASP A 144 -27.89 8.00 40.81
C ASP A 144 -27.32 8.92 39.71
N GLY A 145 -27.11 10.19 40.06
CA GLY A 145 -26.62 11.19 39.12
C GLY A 145 -25.29 10.77 38.48
N PRO A 146 -25.12 10.88 37.15
CA PRO A 146 -23.84 10.59 36.51
C PRO A 146 -22.76 11.46 37.15
N HIS A 147 -21.70 10.83 37.67
CA HIS A 147 -20.55 11.57 38.18
C HIS A 147 -20.01 12.45 37.04
N ALA A 148 -20.01 13.77 37.23
CA ALA A 148 -19.40 14.68 36.27
C ALA A 148 -17.90 14.35 36.16
N MET A 149 -17.46 13.96 34.97
CA MET A 149 -16.07 13.64 34.67
C MET A 149 -15.45 14.78 33.90
N ASP A 150 -14.22 15.16 34.23
CA ASP A 150 -13.48 16.17 33.48
C ASP A 150 -11.99 15.86 33.44
N TRP A 151 -11.31 16.49 32.52
CA TRP A 151 -9.91 16.24 32.22
C TRP A 151 -9.01 17.25 32.91
N PHE A 152 -8.01 16.75 33.62
CA PHE A 152 -7.06 17.58 34.35
C PHE A 152 -5.62 17.23 33.97
N PRO A 153 -4.77 18.24 33.69
CA PRO A 153 -3.34 18.02 33.59
C PRO A 153 -2.73 17.71 34.95
N ALA A 154 -1.71 16.86 34.96
CA ALA A 154 -0.86 16.67 36.11
C ALA A 154 -0.13 17.97 36.46
N ALA A 155 0.00 18.27 37.75
CA ALA A 155 0.64 19.50 38.23
C ALA A 155 2.14 19.61 37.89
N LYS A 156 2.78 18.49 37.53
CA LYS A 156 4.18 18.40 37.12
C LYS A 156 4.30 17.46 35.93
N ALA A 157 5.34 17.65 35.12
CA ALA A 157 5.71 16.67 34.10
C ALA A 157 5.97 15.30 34.77
N LYS A 158 5.44 14.25 34.15
CA LYS A 158 5.60 12.86 34.59
C LYS A 158 7.02 12.36 34.33
N GLN A 159 7.58 12.76 33.20
CA GLN A 159 8.94 12.40 32.78
C GLN A 159 9.56 13.54 31.99
N THR A 160 10.87 13.71 32.17
CA THR A 160 11.68 14.65 31.40
C THR A 160 12.89 13.90 30.86
N ALA A 161 13.10 13.95 29.54
CA ALA A 161 14.25 13.36 28.88
C ALA A 161 15.07 14.46 28.19
N LEU A 162 16.39 14.40 28.29
CA LEU A 162 17.32 15.38 27.70
C LEU A 162 18.20 14.68 26.66
N SER A 163 18.47 15.36 25.55
CA SER A 163 19.48 14.91 24.60
C SER A 163 20.89 15.31 25.06
N PRO A 164 21.94 14.63 24.56
CA PRO A 164 23.29 15.14 24.61
C PRO A 164 23.40 16.55 24.01
N GLU A 165 24.38 17.31 24.48
CA GLU A 165 24.67 18.65 23.96
C GLU A 165 25.03 18.61 22.47
N GLY A 166 24.58 19.61 21.72
CA GLY A 166 24.77 19.71 20.27
C GLY A 166 23.77 18.89 19.46
N THR A 167 22.85 18.17 20.11
CA THR A 167 21.80 17.41 19.43
C THR A 167 20.55 18.26 19.21
N VAL A 168 20.04 18.27 17.97
CA VAL A 168 18.85 19.00 17.55
C VAL A 168 17.97 18.10 16.68
N ILE A 169 16.66 18.12 16.92
CA ILE A 169 15.69 17.53 16.00
C ILE A 169 15.36 18.56 14.93
N VAL A 170 15.72 18.24 13.69
CA VAL A 170 15.45 19.08 12.52
C VAL A 170 14.01 18.90 12.05
N ALA A 171 13.50 17.66 12.10
CA ALA A 171 12.13 17.34 11.72
C ALA A 171 11.62 16.14 12.54
N LEU A 172 10.32 16.14 12.85
CA LEU A 172 9.67 15.10 13.65
C LEU A 172 8.33 14.67 13.02
N ALA A 173 8.11 13.37 12.92
CA ALA A 173 6.88 12.77 12.44
C ALA A 173 6.37 11.70 13.43
N PRO A 174 5.36 12.00 14.27
CA PRO A 174 4.77 11.02 15.19
C PRO A 174 4.20 9.79 14.49
N LEU A 175 4.35 8.63 15.12
CA LEU A 175 3.89 7.32 14.65
C LEU A 175 2.91 6.71 15.69
N PRO A 176 1.67 7.23 15.77
CA PRO A 176 0.72 6.84 16.82
C PRO A 176 0.28 5.37 16.71
N ASP A 177 0.31 4.79 15.51
CA ASP A 177 -0.12 3.41 15.27
C ASP A 177 0.96 2.38 15.60
N VAL A 178 2.17 2.82 15.94
CA VAL A 178 3.31 1.94 16.21
C VAL A 178 3.50 1.78 17.71
N PRO A 179 3.38 0.55 18.28
CA PRO A 179 3.63 0.30 19.70
C PRO A 179 5.04 0.77 20.10
N PRO A 180 5.23 1.41 21.27
CA PRO A 180 4.26 1.63 22.35
C PRO A 180 3.32 2.85 22.21
N HIS A 181 3.09 3.35 20.99
CA HIS A 181 2.22 4.51 20.68
C HIS A 181 2.78 5.87 21.15
N SER A 182 4.08 5.90 21.44
CA SER A 182 4.87 7.09 21.76
C SER A 182 6.04 7.30 20.79
N LEU A 183 6.14 6.50 19.73
CA LEU A 183 7.23 6.59 18.78
C LEU A 183 7.01 7.72 17.77
N ALA A 184 8.11 8.27 17.30
CA ALA A 184 8.18 9.18 16.17
C ALA A 184 9.41 8.85 15.31
N LEU A 185 9.34 9.19 14.02
CA LEU A 185 10.53 9.29 13.18
C LEU A 185 11.08 10.71 13.28
N ALA A 186 12.38 10.83 13.51
CA ALA A 186 13.05 12.12 13.61
C ALA A 186 14.29 12.17 12.71
N LEU A 187 14.49 13.36 12.13
CA LEU A 187 15.74 13.75 11.52
C LEU A 187 16.54 14.47 12.59
N VAL A 188 17.63 13.86 13.04
CA VAL A 188 18.42 14.32 14.17
C VAL A 188 19.79 14.76 13.68
N SER A 189 20.16 15.99 14.01
CA SER A 189 21.50 16.53 13.82
C SER A 189 22.23 16.46 15.15
N SER A 190 23.38 15.80 15.20
CA SER A 190 24.25 15.76 16.37
C SER A 190 25.70 16.10 15.96
N PRO A 191 26.64 16.20 16.92
CA PRO A 191 28.05 16.36 16.61
C PRO A 191 28.64 15.23 15.75
N THR A 192 28.02 14.04 15.74
CA THR A 192 28.47 12.89 14.92
C THR A 192 27.92 12.93 13.48
N GLY A 193 26.96 13.81 13.20
CA GLY A 193 26.40 14.02 11.87
C GLY A 193 24.88 14.10 11.87
N LEU A 194 24.31 13.92 10.67
CA LEU A 194 22.87 13.91 10.45
C LEU A 194 22.39 12.47 10.29
N TYR A 195 21.32 12.07 10.99
CA TYR A 195 20.76 10.73 10.88
C TYR A 195 19.23 10.74 11.00
N LEU A 196 18.61 9.74 10.36
CA LEU A 196 17.20 9.41 10.52
C LEU A 196 17.09 8.28 11.54
N SER A 197 16.28 8.45 12.59
CA SER A 197 16.10 7.45 13.65
C SER A 197 14.67 7.47 14.18
N HIS A 198 14.28 6.37 14.83
CA HIS A 198 13.11 6.39 15.70
C HIS A 198 13.45 7.02 17.05
N VAL A 199 12.47 7.73 17.61
CA VAL A 199 12.57 8.42 18.89
C VAL A 199 11.34 8.08 19.72
N ASN A 200 11.55 7.63 20.95
CA ASN A 200 10.48 7.44 21.92
C ASN A 200 10.20 8.76 22.66
N LEU A 201 9.09 9.39 22.32
CA LEU A 201 8.65 10.66 22.90
C LEU A 201 8.27 10.55 24.37
N ALA A 202 7.89 9.36 24.85
CA ALA A 202 7.64 9.14 26.27
C ALA A 202 8.95 9.03 27.09
N GLY A 203 10.11 8.95 26.44
CA GLY A 203 11.40 8.73 27.08
C GLY A 203 11.73 7.24 27.30
N GLY A 204 13.02 6.91 27.37
CA GLY A 204 13.50 5.57 27.70
C GLY A 204 13.59 5.35 29.22
N ASN A 205 13.37 4.12 29.68
CA ASN A 205 13.60 3.70 31.08
C ASN A 205 15.08 3.46 31.41
N GLY A 206 15.98 3.78 30.48
CA GLY A 206 17.41 3.53 30.63
C GLY A 206 18.09 4.58 31.49
N THR A 207 18.90 4.13 32.44
CA THR A 207 19.92 4.96 33.09
C THR A 207 20.94 5.43 32.03
N ASP A 208 21.00 6.73 31.78
CA ASP A 208 21.99 7.41 30.91
C ASP A 208 23.42 6.99 31.28
N THR A 209 23.94 5.96 30.62
CA THR A 209 25.28 5.41 30.87
C THR A 209 26.12 5.30 29.59
N GLY A 210 25.68 5.90 28.48
CA GLY A 210 26.44 5.92 27.22
C GLY A 210 26.26 7.21 26.41
N ASP A 211 27.13 7.39 25.42
CA ASP A 211 27.16 8.55 24.49
C ASP A 211 25.93 8.65 23.58
N ARG A 212 25.08 7.62 23.55
CA ARG A 212 23.87 7.54 22.74
C ARG A 212 22.68 8.10 23.50
N TRP A 213 21.92 8.99 22.86
CA TRP A 213 20.70 9.55 23.45
C TRP A 213 19.68 8.44 23.76
N SER A 214 19.30 8.31 25.04
CA SER A 214 18.42 7.25 25.57
C SER A 214 16.99 7.26 25.02
N ALA A 215 16.57 8.36 24.37
CA ALA A 215 15.29 8.42 23.67
C ALA A 215 15.33 7.81 22.25
N LEU A 216 16.51 7.60 21.66
CA LEU A 216 16.64 6.96 20.35
C LEU A 216 16.38 5.46 20.47
N VAL A 217 15.60 4.93 19.53
CA VAL A 217 15.23 3.50 19.50
C VAL A 217 15.60 2.93 18.14
N GLY A 218 16.08 1.68 18.13
CA GLY A 218 16.37 0.96 16.91
C GLY A 218 17.64 1.44 16.20
N GLU A 219 17.61 1.43 14.87
CA GLU A 219 18.73 1.78 13.99
C GLU A 219 18.80 3.29 13.72
N GLU A 220 20.03 3.77 13.51
CA GLU A 220 20.32 5.12 13.05
C GLU A 220 20.83 5.07 11.60
N VAL A 221 20.09 5.67 10.68
CA VAL A 221 20.48 5.74 9.26
C VAL A 221 21.20 7.06 9.04
N GLN A 222 22.53 7.00 8.87
CA GLN A 222 23.34 8.16 8.60
C GLN A 222 23.01 8.78 7.23
N LEU A 223 22.89 10.10 7.20
CA LEU A 223 22.61 10.90 6.01
C LEU A 223 23.80 11.81 5.71
N ASP A 224 23.93 12.18 4.44
CA ASP A 224 24.98 13.10 3.98
C ASP A 224 24.82 14.48 4.65
N PRO A 225 25.81 14.96 5.44
CA PRO A 225 25.74 16.26 6.11
C PRO A 225 25.68 17.45 5.15
N SER A 226 26.07 17.28 3.88
CA SER A 226 25.95 18.33 2.85
C SER A 226 24.49 18.67 2.52
N LEU A 227 23.55 17.87 3.02
CA LEU A 227 22.13 18.15 2.97
C LEU A 227 21.78 19.31 3.91
N ALA A 228 21.78 20.52 3.38
CA ALA A 228 21.23 21.69 4.05
C ALA A 228 19.70 21.52 4.19
N PHE A 229 19.27 21.05 5.36
CA PHE A 229 17.88 20.96 5.75
C PHE A 229 17.57 22.09 6.74
N GLY A 230 17.30 23.29 6.22
CA GLY A 230 16.85 24.41 7.07
C GLY A 230 15.47 24.10 7.64
N ASP A 231 14.46 24.16 6.77
CA ASP A 231 13.09 23.72 7.07
C ASP A 231 12.87 22.34 6.46
N ALA A 232 13.24 21.28 7.18
CA ALA A 232 12.99 19.91 6.73
C ALA A 232 11.62 19.42 7.19
N VAL A 233 11.00 18.59 6.36
CA VAL A 233 9.79 17.84 6.69
C VAL A 233 10.03 16.37 6.39
N ILE A 234 9.67 15.53 7.34
CA ILE A 234 9.66 14.08 7.18
C ILE A 234 8.23 13.64 6.87
N ILE A 235 8.05 12.89 5.78
CA ILE A 235 6.79 12.26 5.43
C ILE A 235 7.00 10.73 5.35
N PRO A 236 6.64 9.97 6.39
CA PRO A 236 6.68 8.52 6.34
C PRO A 236 5.61 7.98 5.39
N SER A 237 5.98 6.97 4.59
CA SER A 237 5.02 6.16 3.84
C SER A 237 4.19 5.26 4.76
N GLN A 238 3.29 4.46 4.19
CA GLN A 238 2.37 3.62 4.92
C GLN A 238 3.05 2.51 5.73
N GLY A 239 4.17 1.94 5.25
CA GLY A 239 4.95 0.93 5.97
C GLY A 239 5.50 1.46 7.29
N PRO A 240 6.28 2.55 7.30
CA PRO A 240 6.84 3.12 8.53
C PRO A 240 5.76 3.61 9.49
N LYS A 241 4.61 4.08 8.99
CA LYS A 241 3.44 4.40 9.83
C LYS A 241 2.90 3.22 10.62
N ARG A 242 3.14 1.99 10.16
CA ARG A 242 2.77 0.74 10.85
C ARG A 242 3.94 0.12 11.62
N GLY A 243 5.12 0.77 11.64
CA GLY A 243 6.34 0.19 12.21
C GLY A 243 6.98 -0.88 11.34
N GLU A 244 6.58 -0.95 10.08
CA GLU A 244 7.04 -1.93 9.10
C GLU A 244 8.03 -1.30 8.10
N MET A 245 8.67 -2.12 7.27
CA MET A 245 9.58 -1.64 6.23
C MET A 245 8.85 -0.72 5.24
N GLY A 246 9.45 0.43 4.95
CA GLY A 246 9.09 1.25 3.80
C GLY A 246 9.98 2.47 3.67
N VAL A 247 9.47 3.51 3.03
CA VAL A 247 10.26 4.68 2.62
C VAL A 247 9.85 5.92 3.40
N VAL A 248 10.80 6.80 3.65
CA VAL A 248 10.60 8.10 4.27
C VAL A 248 11.02 9.17 3.27
N ALA A 249 10.11 10.10 2.98
CA ALA A 249 10.42 11.26 2.15
C ALA A 249 10.96 12.39 3.04
N LEU A 250 12.14 12.88 2.68
CA LEU A 250 12.78 14.05 3.25
C LEU A 250 12.59 15.22 2.27
N LEU A 251 11.88 16.24 2.72
CA LEU A 251 11.58 17.44 1.96
C LEU A 251 12.25 18.63 2.63
N SER A 252 12.80 19.55 1.85
CA SER A 252 13.17 20.88 2.36
C SER A 252 13.00 21.94 1.28
N VAL A 253 12.73 23.16 1.72
CA VAL A 253 12.49 24.31 0.84
C VAL A 253 13.65 24.47 -0.15
N GLY A 254 13.35 24.46 -1.45
CA GLY A 254 14.34 24.60 -2.52
C GLY A 254 15.14 23.33 -2.85
N SER A 255 14.91 22.22 -2.15
CA SER A 255 15.58 20.93 -2.41
C SER A 255 14.66 19.93 -3.13
N ARG A 256 15.27 18.98 -3.87
CA ARG A 256 14.51 17.85 -4.43
C ARG A 256 14.15 16.87 -3.32
N PRO A 257 12.92 16.31 -3.31
CA PRO A 257 12.55 15.25 -2.39
C PRO A 257 13.56 14.10 -2.43
N ARG A 258 14.03 13.68 -1.25
CA ARG A 258 14.88 12.49 -1.12
C ARG A 258 14.08 11.37 -0.46
N LEU A 259 14.18 10.18 -1.02
CA LEU A 259 13.53 8.99 -0.49
C LEU A 259 14.61 8.12 0.17
N VAL A 260 14.41 7.82 1.45
CA VAL A 260 15.34 7.02 2.24
C VAL A 260 14.59 5.84 2.87
N PRO A 261 15.16 4.63 2.93
CA PRO A 261 14.56 3.55 3.71
C PRO A 261 14.34 3.95 5.17
N SER A 262 13.21 3.55 5.76
CA SER A 262 12.98 3.77 7.19
C SER A 262 13.99 2.98 8.03
N PRO A 263 14.53 3.56 9.11
CA PRO A 263 15.36 2.82 10.06
C PRO A 263 14.62 1.62 10.64
N ARG A 264 15.33 0.60 11.10
CA ARG A 264 14.73 -0.54 11.82
C ARG A 264 14.36 -0.19 13.26
N LEU A 265 13.27 -0.75 13.77
CA LEU A 265 12.89 -0.68 15.19
C LEU A 265 13.51 -1.80 16.02
N GLU A 266 13.52 -3.03 15.51
CA GLU A 266 13.98 -4.25 16.19
C GLU A 266 15.47 -4.51 15.93
N VAL A 267 16.37 -3.68 16.49
CA VAL A 267 17.82 -3.92 16.39
C VAL A 267 18.43 -4.02 17.79
N GLU A 268 18.84 -5.24 18.18
CA GLU A 268 19.49 -5.52 19.46
C GLU A 268 20.98 -5.16 19.49
N SER A 269 21.61 -4.89 18.32
CA SER A 269 23.04 -4.53 18.23
C SER A 269 23.32 -3.54 17.09
N PRO A 270 24.09 -2.46 17.34
CA PRO A 270 24.54 -1.57 16.28
C PRO A 270 25.52 -2.34 15.38
N THR A 271 25.15 -2.54 14.11
CA THR A 271 25.92 -3.28 13.07
C THR A 271 25.97 -4.81 13.28
N PRO A 272 25.24 -5.56 12.44
CA PRO A 272 25.82 -6.06 11.18
C PRO A 272 25.00 -5.66 9.96
N SER A 273 25.65 -5.66 8.79
CA SER A 273 24.96 -5.57 7.49
C SER A 273 23.89 -6.65 7.41
N GLU A 274 22.63 -6.25 7.28
CA GLU A 274 21.50 -7.18 7.14
C GLU A 274 21.76 -8.10 5.95
N THR A 275 21.60 -9.40 6.15
CA THR A 275 21.72 -10.35 5.04
C THR A 275 20.54 -10.18 4.09
N ILE A 276 20.73 -10.51 2.81
CA ILE A 276 19.64 -10.48 1.80
C ILE A 276 18.40 -11.26 2.29
N LYS A 277 18.61 -12.37 3.02
CA LYS A 277 17.54 -13.21 3.58
C LYS A 277 16.72 -12.50 4.65
N GLU A 278 17.36 -11.68 5.49
CA GLU A 278 16.69 -10.89 6.53
C GLU A 278 15.90 -9.74 5.90
N VAL A 279 16.51 -9.01 4.95
CA VAL A 279 15.82 -7.96 4.17
C VAL A 279 14.59 -8.54 3.48
N ALA A 280 14.74 -9.69 2.81
CA ALA A 280 13.66 -10.37 2.11
C ALA A 280 12.53 -10.80 3.05
N LYS A 281 12.86 -11.36 4.22
CA LYS A 281 11.88 -11.77 5.23
C LYS A 281 11.09 -10.56 5.74
N ARG A 282 11.78 -9.45 6.01
CA ARG A 282 11.16 -8.20 6.48
C ARG A 282 10.25 -7.60 5.42
N CYS A 283 10.73 -7.50 4.17
CA CYS A 283 9.91 -7.05 3.04
C CYS A 283 8.68 -7.94 2.85
N ALA A 284 8.82 -9.26 2.87
CA ALA A 284 7.71 -10.19 2.70
C ALA A 284 6.65 -10.04 3.81
N ARG A 285 7.07 -9.87 5.07
CA ARG A 285 6.18 -9.58 6.20
C ARG A 285 5.43 -8.27 6.02
N SER A 286 6.13 -7.20 5.66
CA SER A 286 5.51 -5.90 5.45
C SER A 286 4.52 -5.90 4.26
N VAL A 287 4.82 -6.66 3.20
CA VAL A 287 3.92 -6.87 2.06
C VAL A 287 2.68 -7.66 2.48
N GLU A 288 2.86 -8.74 3.24
CA GLU A 288 1.74 -9.58 3.68
C GLU A 288 0.78 -8.82 4.60
N LEU A 289 1.30 -8.09 5.59
CA LEU A 289 0.48 -7.25 6.47
C LEU A 289 -0.31 -6.20 5.67
N ALA A 290 0.33 -5.56 4.70
CA ALA A 290 -0.31 -4.57 3.84
C ALA A 290 -1.43 -5.18 2.99
N VAL A 291 -1.21 -6.40 2.45
CA VAL A 291 -2.25 -7.15 1.72
C VAL A 291 -3.45 -7.46 2.61
N VAL A 292 -3.21 -7.93 3.85
CA VAL A 292 -4.27 -8.24 4.82
C VAL A 292 -5.07 -6.99 5.19
N GLN A 293 -4.42 -5.84 5.31
CA GLN A 293 -5.04 -4.55 5.63
C GLN A 293 -5.66 -3.84 4.42
N GLY A 294 -5.50 -4.37 3.20
CA GLY A 294 -6.01 -3.74 1.99
C GLY A 294 -5.32 -2.43 1.62
N VAL A 295 -4.06 -2.24 2.03
CA VAL A 295 -3.25 -1.04 1.77
C VAL A 295 -2.12 -1.32 0.78
N ASP A 296 -1.53 -0.27 0.23
CA ASP A 296 -0.40 -0.39 -0.69
C ASP A 296 0.87 -0.90 0.02
N TRP A 297 1.61 -1.77 -0.65
CA TRP A 297 2.88 -2.36 -0.20
C TRP A 297 4.06 -1.96 -1.08
N SER A 298 3.84 -1.06 -2.06
CA SER A 298 4.83 -0.62 -3.02
C SER A 298 6.10 -0.03 -2.38
N ASP A 299 5.95 0.60 -1.22
CA ASP A 299 7.00 1.20 -0.40
C ASP A 299 7.94 0.17 0.21
N ALA A 300 7.42 -0.96 0.70
CA ALA A 300 8.23 -2.03 1.27
C ALA A 300 9.23 -2.58 0.23
N VAL A 301 8.76 -2.83 -1.00
CA VAL A 301 9.65 -3.30 -2.09
C VAL A 301 10.67 -2.24 -2.45
N ARG A 302 10.27 -0.96 -2.60
CA ARG A 302 11.22 0.13 -2.89
C ARG A 302 12.27 0.27 -1.80
N ALA A 303 11.88 0.14 -0.53
CA ALA A 303 12.80 0.19 0.60
C ALA A 303 13.78 -0.98 0.58
N ALA A 304 13.31 -2.21 0.35
CA ALA A 304 14.17 -3.40 0.27
C ALA A 304 15.27 -3.25 -0.79
N PHE A 305 14.90 -2.84 -2.01
CA PHE A 305 15.87 -2.64 -3.10
C PHE A 305 16.78 -1.42 -2.90
N ALA A 306 16.38 -0.46 -2.05
CA ALA A 306 17.25 0.64 -1.66
C ALA A 306 18.24 0.27 -0.53
N THR A 307 17.98 -0.82 0.22
CA THR A 307 18.88 -1.31 1.29
C THR A 307 19.96 -2.28 0.81
N VAL A 308 19.84 -2.82 -0.40
CA VAL A 308 20.73 -3.85 -0.95
C VAL A 308 21.41 -3.34 -2.23
N PRO A 309 22.69 -3.65 -2.47
CA PRO A 309 23.37 -3.28 -3.72
C PRO A 309 22.64 -3.81 -4.95
N ARG A 310 22.66 -3.05 -6.04
CA ARG A 310 21.98 -3.44 -7.30
C ARG A 310 22.50 -4.76 -7.89
N ALA A 311 23.75 -5.14 -7.59
CA ALA A 311 24.31 -6.43 -8.02
C ALA A 311 23.53 -7.63 -7.47
N ASP A 312 22.96 -7.50 -6.27
CA ASP A 312 22.24 -8.57 -5.57
C ASP A 312 20.71 -8.49 -5.78
N ALA A 313 20.25 -7.62 -6.68
CA ALA A 313 18.84 -7.35 -6.92
C ALA A 313 18.04 -8.62 -7.32
N ASN A 314 18.64 -9.50 -8.12
CA ASN A 314 18.01 -10.76 -8.55
C ASN A 314 17.87 -11.75 -7.39
N ASP A 315 18.90 -11.88 -6.56
CA ASP A 315 18.87 -12.76 -5.39
C ASP A 315 17.87 -12.26 -4.34
N LEU A 316 17.81 -10.94 -4.14
CA LEU A 316 16.81 -10.31 -3.29
C LEU A 316 15.40 -10.55 -3.84
N ALA A 317 15.17 -10.35 -5.14
CA ALA A 317 13.87 -10.59 -5.77
C ALA A 317 13.40 -12.03 -5.53
N LYS A 318 14.27 -13.01 -5.78
CA LYS A 318 13.98 -14.43 -5.53
C LYS A 318 13.63 -14.69 -4.06
N ALA A 319 14.45 -14.20 -3.14
CA ALA A 319 14.23 -14.40 -1.71
C ALA A 319 12.93 -13.74 -1.21
N ILE A 320 12.58 -12.54 -1.70
CA ILE A 320 11.32 -11.87 -1.36
C ILE A 320 10.14 -12.72 -1.82
N LEU A 321 10.16 -13.20 -3.07
CA LEU A 321 9.06 -13.99 -3.63
C LEU A 321 8.86 -15.31 -2.89
N GLU A 322 9.95 -16.03 -2.58
CA GLU A 322 9.90 -17.27 -1.82
C GLU A 322 9.27 -17.06 -0.43
N LYS A 323 9.70 -16.02 0.30
CA LYS A 323 9.15 -15.72 1.63
C LYS A 323 7.70 -15.24 1.57
N ALA A 324 7.37 -14.39 0.61
CA ALA A 324 6.01 -13.88 0.46
C ALA A 324 5.02 -14.99 0.09
N LEU A 325 5.41 -15.92 -0.80
CA LEU A 325 4.55 -17.04 -1.17
C LEU A 325 4.25 -17.96 0.02
N ASP A 326 5.26 -18.32 0.83
CA ASP A 326 5.05 -19.11 2.05
C ASP A 326 4.06 -18.44 3.02
N MET A 327 4.13 -17.12 3.16
CA MET A 327 3.20 -16.35 3.99
C MET A 327 1.80 -16.27 3.37
N PHE A 328 1.69 -16.02 2.06
CA PHE A 328 0.40 -15.93 1.38
C PHE A 328 -0.37 -17.25 1.35
N ILE A 329 0.32 -18.40 1.23
CA ILE A 329 -0.32 -19.71 1.30
C ILE A 329 -1.00 -19.92 2.66
N LYS A 330 -0.41 -19.40 3.75
CA LYS A 330 -0.94 -19.53 5.11
C LYS A 330 -2.14 -18.61 5.37
N HIS A 331 -2.14 -17.40 4.83
CA HIS A 331 -3.12 -16.37 5.21
C HIS A 331 -4.12 -15.97 4.09
N SER A 332 -3.89 -16.36 2.83
CA SER A 332 -4.77 -16.01 1.71
C SER A 332 -5.25 -17.23 0.93
N ARG A 333 -6.58 -17.34 0.78
CA ARG A 333 -7.23 -18.35 -0.09
C ARG A 333 -6.98 -18.11 -1.58
N SER A 334 -6.62 -16.89 -1.97
CA SER A 334 -6.40 -16.47 -3.36
C SER A 334 -5.06 -15.75 -3.48
N TYR A 335 -3.96 -16.48 -3.30
CA TYR A 335 -2.61 -15.92 -3.29
C TYR A 335 -2.04 -15.62 -4.69
N VAL A 336 -2.58 -16.23 -5.75
CA VAL A 336 -2.04 -16.11 -7.13
C VAL A 336 -2.02 -14.66 -7.64
N PRO A 337 -3.10 -13.86 -7.50
CA PRO A 337 -3.04 -12.44 -7.87
C PRO A 337 -2.03 -11.66 -7.03
N HIS A 338 -1.90 -11.95 -5.73
CA HIS A 338 -0.97 -11.25 -4.85
C HIS A 338 0.49 -11.53 -5.24
N ILE A 339 0.86 -12.79 -5.51
CA ILE A 339 2.21 -13.14 -5.93
C ILE A 339 2.53 -12.60 -7.32
N LEU A 340 1.59 -12.61 -8.28
CA LEU A 340 1.79 -12.01 -9.61
C LEU A 340 2.04 -10.50 -9.52
N ARG A 341 1.30 -9.77 -8.66
CA ARG A 341 1.55 -8.34 -8.43
C ARG A 341 2.94 -8.11 -7.84
N LEU A 342 3.33 -8.93 -6.86
CA LEU A 342 4.64 -8.85 -6.23
C LEU A 342 5.77 -9.16 -7.22
N GLN A 343 5.62 -10.19 -8.06
CA GLN A 343 6.52 -10.52 -9.16
C GLN A 343 6.76 -9.33 -10.07
N ILE A 344 5.70 -8.67 -10.55
CA ILE A 344 5.83 -7.47 -11.39
C ILE A 344 6.63 -6.38 -10.68
N ALA A 345 6.38 -6.17 -9.39
CA ALA A 345 7.07 -5.13 -8.63
C ALA A 345 8.55 -5.43 -8.39
N VAL A 346 8.90 -6.63 -7.95
CA VAL A 346 10.31 -7.00 -7.69
C VAL A 346 11.11 -7.14 -8.98
N TRP A 347 10.50 -7.69 -10.04
CA TRP A 347 11.14 -7.83 -11.33
C TRP A 347 11.27 -6.51 -12.08
N ALA A 348 10.42 -5.53 -11.81
CA ALA A 348 10.63 -4.17 -12.28
C ALA A 348 11.84 -3.50 -11.60
N GLN A 349 12.20 -3.87 -10.37
CA GLN A 349 13.40 -3.34 -9.69
C GLN A 349 14.67 -4.12 -10.06
N ALA A 350 14.54 -5.41 -10.33
CA ALA A 350 15.65 -6.29 -10.70
C ALA A 350 15.95 -6.35 -12.22
N ASP A 351 15.17 -5.64 -13.04
CA ASP A 351 15.25 -5.69 -14.51
C ASP A 351 15.11 -7.12 -15.09
N ASP A 352 14.25 -7.94 -14.48
CA ASP A 352 14.10 -9.35 -14.83
C ASP A 352 13.26 -9.54 -16.13
N PRO A 353 13.73 -10.38 -17.09
CA PRO A 353 13.07 -10.58 -18.38
C PRO A 353 11.69 -11.26 -18.29
N ARG A 354 11.34 -11.86 -17.14
CA ARG A 354 10.04 -12.53 -16.92
C ARG A 354 8.93 -11.55 -16.57
N LYS A 355 9.25 -10.28 -16.29
CA LYS A 355 8.27 -9.22 -16.00
C LYS A 355 7.12 -9.15 -17.01
N PRO A 356 7.34 -9.13 -18.34
CA PRO A 356 6.25 -9.02 -19.31
C PRO A 356 5.26 -10.18 -19.22
N LEU A 357 5.73 -11.39 -18.90
CA LEU A 357 4.90 -12.59 -18.72
C LEU A 357 3.97 -12.45 -17.51
N ALA A 358 4.49 -12.01 -16.36
CA ALA A 358 3.65 -11.73 -15.20
C ALA A 358 2.63 -10.60 -15.47
N VAL A 359 3.02 -9.59 -16.23
CA VAL A 359 2.12 -8.50 -16.65
C VAL A 359 1.00 -9.02 -17.55
N GLU A 360 1.29 -9.88 -18.52
CA GLU A 360 0.27 -10.49 -19.38
C GLU A 360 -0.70 -11.36 -18.56
N LEU A 361 -0.17 -12.21 -17.65
CA LEU A 361 -0.97 -13.06 -16.75
C LEU A 361 -1.92 -12.27 -15.85
N ILE A 362 -1.42 -11.20 -15.21
CA ILE A 362 -2.29 -10.41 -14.34
C ILE A 362 -3.35 -9.64 -15.13
N ARG A 363 -3.02 -9.17 -16.33
CA ARG A 363 -3.98 -8.50 -17.23
C ARG A 363 -5.04 -9.47 -17.73
N MET A 364 -4.70 -10.72 -18.03
CA MET A 364 -5.68 -11.76 -18.35
C MET A 364 -6.63 -12.03 -17.19
N GLY A 365 -6.08 -12.11 -15.97
CA GLY A 365 -6.88 -12.23 -14.74
C GLY A 365 -7.85 -11.06 -14.55
N GLU A 366 -7.38 -9.84 -14.82
CA GLU A 366 -8.21 -8.65 -14.74
C GLU A 366 -9.29 -8.60 -15.82
N ALA A 367 -8.94 -8.91 -17.07
CA ALA A 367 -9.91 -8.98 -18.16
C ALA A 367 -11.06 -9.94 -17.81
N SER A 368 -10.72 -11.13 -17.28
CA SER A 368 -11.71 -12.09 -16.79
C SER A 368 -12.56 -11.52 -15.65
N GLN A 369 -11.96 -10.78 -14.73
CA GLN A 369 -12.68 -10.16 -13.62
C GLN A 369 -13.61 -9.03 -14.09
N ILE A 370 -13.23 -8.24 -15.09
CA ILE A 370 -14.06 -7.18 -15.67
C ILE A 370 -15.31 -7.78 -16.34
N PHE A 371 -15.14 -8.84 -17.14
CA PHE A 371 -16.29 -9.56 -17.71
C PHE A 371 -17.22 -10.08 -16.62
N TYR A 372 -16.66 -10.66 -15.56
CA TYR A 372 -17.45 -11.15 -14.43
C TYR A 372 -18.21 -10.02 -13.72
N LEU A 373 -17.59 -8.86 -13.49
CA LEU A 373 -18.25 -7.72 -12.84
C LEU A 373 -19.34 -7.08 -13.70
N CYS A 374 -19.19 -7.13 -15.02
CA CYS A 374 -20.17 -6.58 -15.97
C CYS A 374 -21.24 -7.60 -16.39
N GLY A 375 -21.07 -8.87 -16.01
CA GLY A 375 -21.98 -9.96 -16.32
C GLY A 375 -22.93 -10.23 -15.15
N ASP A 376 -24.14 -10.68 -15.48
CA ASP A 376 -25.12 -11.20 -14.53
C ASP A 376 -25.66 -12.53 -15.05
N GLU A 377 -25.69 -13.53 -14.16
CA GLU A 377 -26.17 -14.87 -14.48
C GLU A 377 -27.60 -15.02 -13.98
N SER A 378 -28.55 -15.10 -14.91
CA SER A 378 -29.97 -15.31 -14.60
C SER A 378 -30.49 -16.52 -15.37
N ASN A 379 -31.08 -17.48 -14.66
CA ASN A 379 -31.62 -18.72 -15.24
C ASN A 379 -30.61 -19.52 -16.10
N GLY A 380 -29.32 -19.51 -15.73
CA GLY A 380 -28.25 -20.18 -16.50
C GLY A 380 -27.86 -19.48 -17.80
N VAL A 381 -28.37 -18.27 -18.05
CA VAL A 381 -27.96 -17.41 -19.16
C VAL A 381 -27.15 -16.25 -18.60
N ILE A 382 -25.93 -16.11 -19.10
CA ILE A 382 -25.06 -14.98 -18.77
C ILE A 382 -25.45 -13.81 -19.69
N SER A 383 -25.90 -12.72 -19.07
CA SER A 383 -26.16 -11.44 -19.73
C SER A 383 -25.13 -10.41 -19.30
N PHE A 384 -24.95 -9.33 -20.05
CA PHE A 384 -24.01 -8.26 -19.70
C PHE A 384 -24.71 -6.91 -19.65
N ASP A 385 -24.21 -6.03 -18.77
CA ASP A 385 -24.66 -4.65 -18.69
C ASP A 385 -24.47 -3.94 -20.03
N LEU A 386 -25.58 -3.45 -20.60
CA LEU A 386 -25.63 -2.80 -21.92
C LEU A 386 -24.75 -1.54 -21.99
N ASP A 387 -24.52 -0.88 -20.86
CA ASP A 387 -23.67 0.31 -20.80
C ASP A 387 -22.17 -0.04 -20.80
N SER A 388 -21.83 -1.31 -20.54
CA SER A 388 -20.46 -1.83 -20.50
C SER A 388 -20.04 -2.48 -21.82
N VAL A 389 -20.99 -2.98 -22.63
CA VAL A 389 -20.74 -3.77 -23.86
C VAL A 389 -19.68 -3.16 -24.76
N TRP A 390 -19.79 -1.87 -25.13
CA TRP A 390 -18.85 -1.26 -26.07
C TRP A 390 -17.41 -1.32 -25.57
N ASN A 391 -17.18 -1.06 -24.28
CA ASN A 391 -15.85 -1.12 -23.71
C ASN A 391 -15.34 -2.57 -23.58
N LEU A 392 -16.25 -3.52 -23.33
CA LEU A 392 -15.92 -4.94 -23.28
C LEU A 392 -15.52 -5.50 -24.65
N VAL A 393 -15.97 -4.91 -25.76
CA VAL A 393 -15.49 -5.28 -27.11
C VAL A 393 -13.97 -5.07 -27.22
N ASP A 394 -13.44 -3.95 -26.73
CA ASP A 394 -12.00 -3.68 -26.81
C ASP A 394 -11.20 -4.67 -25.94
N VAL A 395 -11.71 -5.01 -24.76
CA VAL A 395 -11.12 -6.03 -23.86
C VAL A 395 -11.20 -7.42 -24.50
N PHE A 396 -12.33 -7.75 -25.14
CA PHE A 396 -12.54 -9.02 -25.83
C PHE A 396 -11.50 -9.22 -26.94
N GLU A 397 -11.33 -8.23 -27.81
CA GLU A 397 -10.41 -8.34 -28.94
C GLU A 397 -8.96 -8.52 -28.50
N TRP A 398 -8.52 -7.79 -27.46
CA TRP A 398 -7.19 -8.00 -26.89
C TRP A 398 -7.05 -9.39 -26.25
N ALA A 399 -8.02 -9.77 -25.43
CA ALA A 399 -7.98 -11.05 -24.72
C ALA A 399 -7.95 -12.21 -25.71
N LEU A 400 -8.75 -12.13 -26.78
CA LEU A 400 -8.77 -13.12 -27.84
C LEU A 400 -7.45 -13.19 -28.60
N ALA A 401 -6.79 -12.05 -28.85
CA ALA A 401 -5.46 -12.04 -29.46
C ALA A 401 -4.39 -12.71 -28.59
N VAL A 402 -4.43 -12.47 -27.27
CA VAL A 402 -3.53 -13.15 -26.31
C VAL A 402 -3.81 -14.66 -26.27
N VAL A 403 -5.08 -15.06 -26.25
CA VAL A 403 -5.47 -16.48 -26.32
C VAL A 403 -4.99 -17.07 -27.65
N GLY A 404 -5.21 -16.40 -28.78
CA GLY A 404 -4.77 -16.85 -30.10
C GLY A 404 -3.26 -17.06 -30.19
N ARG A 405 -2.45 -16.14 -29.65
CA ARG A 405 -1.00 -16.30 -29.54
C ARG A 405 -0.64 -17.52 -28.68
N THR A 406 -1.27 -17.66 -27.52
CA THR A 406 -1.04 -18.82 -26.63
C THR A 406 -1.35 -20.14 -27.34
N CYS A 407 -2.45 -20.18 -28.10
CA CYS A 407 -2.87 -21.34 -28.88
C CYS A 407 -1.87 -21.67 -30.01
N ARG A 408 -1.43 -20.66 -30.77
CA ARG A 408 -0.43 -20.80 -31.84
C ARG A 408 0.91 -21.27 -31.30
N ASP A 409 1.37 -20.68 -30.19
CA ASP A 409 2.60 -21.08 -29.51
C ASP A 409 2.51 -22.55 -29.09
N ALA A 410 1.41 -22.97 -28.47
CA ALA A 410 1.23 -24.35 -28.01
C ALA A 410 1.19 -25.38 -29.16
N ILE A 411 0.58 -25.03 -30.31
CA ILE A 411 0.60 -25.89 -31.49
C ILE A 411 2.00 -25.97 -32.11
N THR A 412 2.73 -24.84 -32.12
CA THR A 412 4.11 -24.79 -32.61
C THR A 412 5.02 -25.66 -31.77
N GLU A 413 4.91 -25.58 -30.44
CA GLU A 413 5.64 -26.45 -29.50
C GLU A 413 5.30 -27.93 -29.70
N ARG A 414 4.02 -28.26 -29.92
CA ARG A 414 3.61 -29.63 -30.24
C ARG A 414 4.28 -30.12 -31.53
N ALA A 415 4.22 -29.33 -32.59
CA ALA A 415 4.82 -29.69 -33.87
C ALA A 415 6.34 -29.87 -33.76
N GLN A 416 7.02 -29.00 -33.02
CA GLN A 416 8.45 -29.13 -32.72
C GLN A 416 8.77 -30.41 -31.94
N SER A 417 7.99 -30.72 -30.90
CA SER A 417 8.17 -31.95 -30.13
C SER A 417 7.95 -33.23 -30.94
N GLU A 418 7.04 -33.21 -31.92
CA GLU A 418 6.81 -34.33 -32.84
C GLU A 418 7.97 -34.48 -33.86
N TRP A 419 8.62 -33.38 -34.26
CA TRP A 419 9.71 -33.37 -35.24
C TRP A 419 11.10 -33.60 -34.65
N ALA A 420 11.37 -33.08 -33.45
CA ALA A 420 12.65 -33.09 -32.76
C ALA A 420 12.55 -33.80 -31.39
N SER A 421 12.10 -35.06 -31.40
CA SER A 421 11.82 -35.86 -30.20
C SER A 421 13.03 -36.11 -29.28
N SER A 422 14.25 -35.74 -29.68
CA SER A 422 15.48 -35.87 -28.88
C SER A 422 15.94 -34.61 -28.16
N GLU A 423 15.39 -33.43 -28.47
CA GLU A 423 15.77 -32.18 -27.78
C GLU A 423 14.89 -31.94 -26.56
N ALA A 424 15.51 -31.57 -25.44
CA ALA A 424 14.76 -31.20 -24.24
C ALA A 424 13.93 -29.95 -24.57
N ILE A 425 12.62 -30.01 -24.30
CA ILE A 425 11.71 -28.86 -24.37
C ILE A 425 12.12 -27.91 -23.24
N THR A 426 13.23 -27.18 -23.42
CA THR A 426 13.82 -26.30 -22.41
C THR A 426 13.88 -24.84 -22.86
N GLU A 427 13.69 -24.55 -24.15
CA GLU A 427 13.58 -23.19 -24.70
C GLU A 427 12.16 -22.85 -25.21
N GLY A 428 11.18 -23.71 -24.91
CA GLY A 428 9.82 -23.57 -25.43
C GLY A 428 9.11 -22.27 -25.00
N SER A 429 8.13 -21.84 -25.79
CA SER A 429 7.35 -20.62 -25.56
C SER A 429 6.87 -20.53 -24.11
N THR A 430 7.24 -19.43 -23.44
CA THR A 430 6.84 -19.12 -22.07
C THR A 430 5.32 -19.06 -21.87
N ARG A 431 4.54 -18.93 -22.95
CA ARG A 431 3.06 -18.95 -22.92
C ARG A 431 2.48 -20.35 -22.76
N LEU A 432 3.23 -21.41 -23.07
CA LEU A 432 2.80 -22.78 -22.81
C LEU A 432 2.51 -23.01 -21.31
N LEU A 433 3.18 -22.23 -20.44
CA LEU A 433 2.92 -22.20 -19.01
C LEU A 433 1.44 -21.89 -18.68
N TYR A 434 0.75 -21.10 -19.50
CA TYR A 434 -0.65 -20.73 -19.28
C TYR A 434 -1.59 -21.93 -19.38
N LEU A 435 -1.22 -22.94 -20.17
CA LEU A 435 -1.98 -24.16 -20.36
C LEU A 435 -1.60 -25.22 -19.32
N ILE A 436 -0.31 -25.37 -19.06
CA ILE A 436 0.21 -26.47 -18.25
C ILE A 436 0.05 -26.20 -16.76
N HIS A 437 0.39 -25.00 -16.31
CA HIS A 437 0.42 -24.67 -14.89
C HIS A 437 -1.00 -24.71 -14.28
N PRO A 438 -1.30 -25.56 -13.28
CA PRO A 438 -2.66 -25.74 -12.78
C PRO A 438 -3.36 -24.46 -12.29
N LEU A 439 -2.62 -23.59 -11.60
CA LEU A 439 -3.15 -22.31 -11.09
C LEU A 439 -3.35 -21.26 -12.19
N LEU A 440 -2.41 -21.11 -13.13
CA LEU A 440 -2.52 -20.14 -14.23
C LEU A 440 -3.56 -20.59 -15.28
N ARG A 441 -3.67 -21.91 -15.53
CA ARG A 441 -4.72 -22.49 -16.38
C ARG A 441 -6.11 -22.08 -15.92
N ARG A 442 -6.36 -21.94 -14.62
CA ARG A 442 -7.67 -21.47 -14.12
C ARG A 442 -8.00 -20.05 -14.59
N ILE A 443 -7.00 -19.18 -14.69
CA ILE A 443 -7.16 -17.81 -15.21
C ILE A 443 -7.57 -17.88 -16.68
N LEU A 444 -6.83 -18.66 -17.49
CA LEU A 444 -7.12 -18.82 -18.91
C LEU A 444 -8.47 -19.49 -19.16
N ALA A 445 -8.81 -20.55 -18.42
CA ALA A 445 -10.11 -21.23 -18.53
C ALA A 445 -11.29 -20.30 -18.19
N ARG A 446 -11.16 -19.51 -17.12
CA ARG A 446 -12.18 -18.51 -16.77
C ARG A 446 -12.30 -17.44 -17.84
N LEU A 447 -11.18 -16.97 -18.39
CA LEU A 447 -11.18 -15.98 -19.47
C LEU A 447 -11.87 -16.53 -20.73
N VAL A 448 -11.51 -17.72 -21.20
CA VAL A 448 -12.14 -18.37 -22.37
C VAL A 448 -13.64 -18.56 -22.17
N ALA A 449 -14.07 -18.98 -20.98
CA ALA A 449 -15.49 -19.10 -20.64
C ALA A 449 -16.23 -17.74 -20.72
N MET A 450 -15.63 -16.67 -20.17
CA MET A 450 -16.20 -15.33 -20.23
C MET A 450 -16.25 -14.77 -21.66
N LEU A 451 -15.20 -14.99 -22.46
CA LEU A 451 -15.19 -14.60 -23.88
C LEU A 451 -16.29 -15.33 -24.65
N SER A 452 -16.46 -16.64 -24.42
CA SER A 452 -17.51 -17.44 -25.07
C SER A 452 -18.91 -16.94 -24.69
N ALA A 453 -19.14 -16.65 -23.41
CA ALA A 453 -20.40 -16.10 -22.92
C ALA A 453 -20.69 -14.71 -23.54
N PHE A 454 -19.68 -13.83 -23.57
CA PHE A 454 -19.82 -12.49 -24.15
C PHE A 454 -20.08 -12.52 -25.65
N ALA A 455 -19.35 -13.35 -26.41
CA ALA A 455 -19.56 -13.50 -27.85
C ALA A 455 -20.99 -13.98 -28.16
N LYS A 456 -21.49 -14.97 -27.42
CA LYS A 456 -22.88 -15.44 -27.54
C LYS A 456 -23.86 -14.30 -27.25
N PHE A 457 -23.70 -13.61 -26.13
CA PHE A 457 -24.57 -12.51 -25.73
C PHE A 457 -24.65 -11.42 -26.82
N VAL A 458 -23.51 -10.93 -27.31
CA VAL A 458 -23.46 -9.88 -28.34
C VAL A 458 -24.04 -10.35 -29.67
N SER A 459 -23.81 -11.61 -30.06
CA SER A 459 -24.38 -12.17 -31.30
C SER A 459 -25.91 -12.25 -31.29
N THR A 460 -26.51 -12.40 -30.10
CA THR A 460 -27.96 -12.46 -29.90
C THR A 460 -28.56 -11.13 -29.44
N LEU A 461 -27.76 -10.07 -29.39
CA LEU A 461 -28.16 -8.80 -28.80
C LEU A 461 -29.10 -8.03 -29.75
N ASP A 462 -30.35 -7.91 -29.34
CA ASP A 462 -31.42 -7.21 -30.07
C ASP A 462 -31.66 -5.78 -29.55
N ARG A 463 -31.03 -5.41 -28.43
CA ARG A 463 -31.19 -4.11 -27.77
C ARG A 463 -30.10 -3.12 -28.20
N PRO A 464 -30.43 -1.83 -28.31
CA PRO A 464 -29.45 -0.80 -28.61
C PRO A 464 -28.45 -0.63 -27.44
N ILE A 465 -27.17 -0.41 -27.74
CA ILE A 465 -26.09 -0.13 -26.75
C ILE A 465 -25.56 1.30 -26.88
N ARG A 466 -24.77 1.76 -25.91
CA ARG A 466 -24.08 3.06 -25.95
C ARG A 466 -22.79 2.98 -26.77
N GLY A 467 -22.51 4.01 -27.59
CA GLY A 467 -21.29 4.13 -28.41
C GLY A 467 -20.08 4.78 -27.71
N PRO A 468 -18.93 4.96 -28.41
CA PRO A 468 -17.66 5.44 -27.87
C PRO A 468 -17.58 6.95 -27.58
N GLU A 469 -18.21 7.77 -28.42
CA GLU A 469 -18.26 9.24 -28.27
C GLU A 469 -19.55 9.63 -27.52
N SER A 470 -19.46 10.48 -26.51
CA SER A 470 -20.57 10.98 -25.64
C SER A 470 -21.90 11.26 -26.39
N SER A 471 -23.14 11.08 -25.89
CA SER A 471 -23.71 10.95 -24.54
C SER A 471 -25.16 10.42 -24.60
N ALA A 472 -25.65 9.85 -23.49
CA ALA A 472 -27.03 9.44 -23.17
C ALA A 472 -27.72 8.35 -24.03
N ALA A 473 -27.70 8.43 -25.36
CA ALA A 473 -28.57 7.61 -26.19
C ALA A 473 -27.94 6.27 -26.60
N ARG A 474 -28.73 5.20 -26.52
CA ARG A 474 -28.39 3.88 -27.06
C ARG A 474 -28.74 3.87 -28.56
N SER A 475 -27.94 3.21 -29.39
CA SER A 475 -28.18 3.12 -30.84
C SER A 475 -28.04 1.69 -31.38
N ASN A 476 -28.88 1.35 -32.36
CA ASN A 476 -28.79 0.05 -33.06
C ASN A 476 -27.51 -0.06 -33.90
N ASN A 477 -27.01 1.07 -34.43
CA ASN A 477 -25.74 1.10 -35.17
C ASN A 477 -24.57 0.67 -34.28
N ALA A 478 -24.53 1.14 -33.03
CA ALA A 478 -23.50 0.70 -32.08
C ALA A 478 -23.61 -0.81 -31.78
N THR A 479 -24.82 -1.35 -31.65
CA THR A 479 -25.03 -2.80 -31.47
C THR A 479 -24.54 -3.60 -32.68
N ALA A 480 -24.88 -3.15 -33.90
CA ALA A 480 -24.44 -3.81 -35.14
C ALA A 480 -22.91 -3.80 -35.26
N VAL A 481 -22.26 -2.65 -35.03
CA VAL A 481 -20.80 -2.54 -35.07
C VAL A 481 -20.13 -3.38 -33.99
N ALA A 482 -20.68 -3.44 -32.78
CA ALA A 482 -20.14 -4.30 -31.73
C ALA A 482 -20.21 -5.78 -32.14
N SER A 483 -21.35 -6.23 -32.69
CA SER A 483 -21.50 -7.60 -33.18
C SER A 483 -20.54 -7.94 -34.31
N GLU A 484 -20.38 -7.04 -35.28
CA GLU A 484 -19.44 -7.20 -36.39
C GLU A 484 -17.98 -7.25 -35.91
N ARG A 485 -17.58 -6.38 -34.97
CA ARG A 485 -16.22 -6.40 -34.40
C ARG A 485 -15.92 -7.70 -33.65
N ILE A 486 -16.90 -8.27 -32.95
CA ILE A 486 -16.73 -9.56 -32.27
C ILE A 486 -16.59 -10.69 -33.29
N ALA A 487 -17.42 -10.70 -34.32
CA ALA A 487 -17.33 -11.68 -35.40
C ALA A 487 -16.00 -11.59 -36.16
N ASP A 488 -15.56 -10.37 -36.51
CA ASP A 488 -14.27 -10.12 -37.15
C ASP A 488 -13.11 -10.60 -36.27
N ALA A 489 -13.13 -10.30 -34.97
CA ALA A 489 -12.07 -10.74 -34.06
C ALA A 489 -11.97 -12.28 -33.96
N LEU A 490 -13.11 -12.98 -33.92
CA LEU A 490 -13.16 -14.44 -33.93
C LEU A 490 -12.58 -15.04 -35.21
N VAL A 491 -12.88 -14.44 -36.37
CA VAL A 491 -12.32 -14.86 -37.67
C VAL A 491 -10.82 -14.55 -37.73
N ARG A 492 -10.44 -13.33 -37.38
CA ARG A 492 -9.06 -12.82 -37.41
C ARG A 492 -8.11 -13.65 -36.56
N GLU A 493 -8.51 -13.99 -35.33
CA GLU A 493 -7.68 -14.83 -34.45
C GLU A 493 -7.86 -16.32 -34.71
N SER A 494 -8.95 -16.72 -35.39
CA SER A 494 -9.29 -18.11 -35.73
C SER A 494 -9.32 -19.06 -34.52
N VAL A 495 -9.64 -18.52 -33.33
CA VAL A 495 -9.73 -19.26 -32.06
C VAL A 495 -11.14 -19.81 -31.89
N ASP A 496 -11.26 -21.14 -31.86
CA ASP A 496 -12.49 -21.81 -31.43
C ASP A 496 -12.56 -21.88 -29.90
N LEU A 497 -13.30 -20.95 -29.30
CA LEU A 497 -13.46 -20.85 -27.85
C LEU A 497 -14.11 -22.09 -27.22
N ALA A 498 -14.95 -22.84 -27.95
CA ALA A 498 -15.59 -24.04 -27.43
C ALA A 498 -14.58 -25.20 -27.36
N VAL A 499 -13.88 -25.45 -28.47
CA VAL A 499 -12.83 -26.49 -28.54
C VAL A 499 -11.73 -26.21 -27.50
N TRP A 500 -11.26 -24.97 -27.38
CA TRP A 500 -10.26 -24.62 -26.37
C TRP A 500 -10.80 -24.70 -24.94
N GLY A 501 -12.09 -24.43 -24.72
CA GLY A 501 -12.75 -24.68 -23.44
C GLY A 501 -12.71 -26.16 -23.04
N ASP A 502 -13.02 -27.06 -23.98
CA ASP A 502 -12.99 -28.50 -23.76
C ASP A 502 -11.56 -29.01 -23.51
N VAL A 503 -10.57 -28.49 -24.24
CA VAL A 503 -9.15 -28.80 -24.03
C VAL A 503 -8.70 -28.39 -22.64
N LEU A 504 -9.01 -27.17 -22.20
CA LEU A 504 -8.66 -26.69 -20.86
C LEU A 504 -9.35 -27.52 -19.76
N ALA A 505 -10.58 -27.96 -20.00
CA ALA A 505 -11.30 -28.87 -19.10
C ALA A 505 -10.65 -30.27 -19.05
N ALA A 506 -10.21 -30.81 -20.20
CA ALA A 506 -9.52 -32.10 -20.29
C ALA A 506 -8.16 -32.07 -19.58
N LEU A 507 -7.36 -31.01 -19.80
CA LEU A 507 -6.10 -30.77 -19.07
C LEU A 507 -6.31 -30.69 -17.55
N GLY A 508 -7.48 -30.23 -17.11
CA GLY A 508 -7.88 -30.23 -15.69
C GLY A 508 -8.02 -31.62 -15.06
N LYS A 509 -8.23 -32.66 -15.87
CA LYS A 509 -8.39 -34.06 -15.45
C LYS A 509 -7.08 -34.87 -15.50
N GLY A 510 -6.02 -34.29 -16.06
CA GLY A 510 -4.72 -34.94 -16.22
C GLY A 510 -3.93 -35.10 -14.91
N PRO A 511 -2.68 -35.60 -15.01
CA PRO A 511 -1.78 -35.74 -13.86
C PRO A 511 -1.57 -34.39 -13.17
N ARG A 512 -1.50 -34.43 -11.82
CA ARG A 512 -1.26 -33.24 -11.01
C ARG A 512 0.20 -33.21 -10.54
N PRO A 513 0.90 -32.09 -10.70
CA PRO A 513 2.23 -31.91 -10.13
C PRO A 513 2.15 -31.87 -8.60
N SER A 514 3.29 -32.01 -7.93
CA SER A 514 3.35 -31.78 -6.49
C SER A 514 3.10 -30.30 -6.16
N ASP A 515 2.69 -30.01 -4.92
CA ASP A 515 2.52 -28.61 -4.48
C ASP A 515 3.85 -27.84 -4.52
N ALA A 516 4.97 -28.53 -4.23
CA ALA A 516 6.30 -27.95 -4.29
C ALA A 516 6.68 -27.54 -5.72
N ASP A 517 6.45 -28.42 -6.71
CA ASP A 517 6.72 -28.14 -8.12
C ASP A 517 5.80 -27.02 -8.65
N THR A 518 4.54 -27.01 -8.22
CA THR A 518 3.58 -25.95 -8.56
C THR A 518 4.04 -24.60 -8.01
N CYS A 519 4.50 -24.55 -6.76
CA CYS A 519 5.01 -23.31 -6.16
C CYS A 519 6.31 -22.86 -6.81
N ALA A 520 7.24 -23.79 -7.09
CA ALA A 520 8.50 -23.49 -7.76
C ALA A 520 8.28 -22.93 -9.17
N SER A 521 7.38 -23.54 -9.95
CA SER A 521 6.98 -23.07 -11.28
C SER A 521 6.30 -21.71 -11.21
N LEU A 522 5.41 -21.47 -10.25
CA LEU A 522 4.76 -20.18 -10.07
C LEU A 522 5.77 -19.07 -9.72
N LEU A 523 6.70 -19.32 -8.80
CA LEU A 523 7.71 -18.35 -8.36
C LEU A 523 8.63 -17.92 -9.50
N THR A 524 9.05 -18.88 -10.30
CA THR A 524 10.02 -18.68 -11.38
C THR A 524 9.36 -18.34 -12.72
N LEU A 525 8.04 -18.50 -12.84
CA LEU A 525 7.28 -18.55 -14.09
C LEU A 525 8.01 -19.38 -15.16
N ASP A 526 8.40 -20.58 -14.75
CA ASP A 526 9.15 -21.53 -15.57
C ASP A 526 8.41 -22.86 -15.64
N ILE A 527 8.47 -23.51 -16.80
CA ILE A 527 7.90 -24.83 -17.05
C ILE A 527 8.79 -25.92 -16.42
N GLY A 528 10.09 -25.69 -16.24
CA GLY A 528 11.06 -26.67 -15.74
C GLY A 528 10.57 -27.53 -14.56
N PRO A 529 10.08 -26.94 -13.44
CA PRO A 529 9.58 -27.71 -12.29
C PRO A 529 8.38 -28.63 -12.62
N ILE A 530 7.60 -28.31 -13.66
CA ILE A 530 6.39 -29.05 -14.07
C ILE A 530 6.55 -29.67 -15.47
N GLN A 531 7.78 -29.85 -15.95
CA GLN A 531 8.07 -30.33 -17.31
C GLN A 531 7.46 -31.71 -17.59
N SER A 532 7.29 -32.55 -16.55
CA SER A 532 6.64 -33.87 -16.65
C SER A 532 5.19 -33.81 -17.17
N LEU A 533 4.53 -32.65 -17.07
CA LEU A 533 3.16 -32.45 -17.57
C LEU A 533 3.10 -32.10 -19.05
N VAL A 534 4.21 -31.67 -19.65
CA VAL A 534 4.28 -31.17 -21.03
C VAL A 534 3.79 -32.22 -22.04
N PRO A 535 4.26 -33.49 -22.04
CA PRO A 535 3.85 -34.45 -23.05
C PRO A 535 2.34 -34.72 -23.04
N ALA A 536 1.77 -34.90 -21.85
CA ALA A 536 0.32 -35.06 -21.67
C ALA A 536 -0.45 -33.82 -22.16
N ALA A 537 0.06 -32.62 -21.86
CA ALA A 537 -0.58 -31.39 -22.30
C ALA A 537 -0.57 -31.22 -23.82
N LEU A 538 0.59 -31.43 -24.46
CA LEU A 538 0.74 -31.33 -25.92
C LEU A 538 -0.15 -32.36 -26.64
N SER A 539 -0.29 -33.57 -26.10
CA SER A 539 -1.17 -34.61 -26.67
C SER A 539 -2.66 -34.24 -26.67
N ALA A 540 -3.08 -33.34 -25.77
CA ALA A 540 -4.46 -32.88 -25.65
C ALA A 540 -4.77 -31.63 -26.50
N ILE A 541 -3.74 -30.99 -27.07
CA ILE A 541 -3.90 -29.81 -27.93
C ILE A 541 -4.61 -30.24 -29.22
N PRO A 542 -5.63 -29.50 -29.68
CA PRO A 542 -6.35 -29.85 -30.89
C PRO A 542 -5.44 -29.66 -32.11
N THR A 543 -5.83 -30.21 -33.26
CA THR A 543 -5.08 -30.10 -34.53
C THR A 543 -5.65 -29.04 -35.51
N PRO A 544 -6.08 -27.82 -35.11
CA PRO A 544 -6.72 -26.92 -36.06
C PRO A 544 -5.66 -26.17 -36.91
N SER A 545 -5.67 -26.42 -38.21
CA SER A 545 -4.91 -25.70 -39.24
C SER A 545 -5.34 -24.23 -39.40
N ASN A 546 -6.53 -23.88 -38.91
CA ASN A 546 -7.16 -22.59 -39.16
C ASN A 546 -6.49 -21.43 -38.42
N LEU A 547 -5.78 -21.70 -37.31
CA LEU A 547 -5.09 -20.67 -36.51
C LEU A 547 -3.96 -19.95 -37.25
N PHE A 548 -3.49 -20.50 -38.38
CA PHE A 548 -2.40 -19.96 -39.19
C PHE A 548 -2.87 -19.39 -40.54
N VAL A 549 -4.18 -19.38 -40.82
CA VAL A 549 -4.73 -18.99 -42.13
C VAL A 549 -4.67 -17.47 -42.36
N HIS A 550 -4.71 -16.67 -41.29
CA HIS A 550 -4.67 -15.22 -41.36
C HIS A 550 -3.58 -14.65 -40.42
N PRO A 551 -2.42 -14.19 -40.94
CA PRO A 551 -1.49 -13.42 -40.13
C PRO A 551 -2.10 -12.04 -39.86
N GLY A 552 -2.75 -11.88 -38.72
CA GLY A 552 -3.33 -10.60 -38.32
C GLY A 552 -2.25 -9.52 -38.19
N VAL A 553 -2.55 -8.31 -38.68
CA VAL A 553 -1.77 -7.11 -38.32
C VAL A 553 -2.00 -6.86 -36.83
N GLU A 554 -0.93 -6.90 -36.04
CA GLU A 554 -1.01 -6.72 -34.60
C GLU A 554 -1.35 -5.25 -34.28
N VAL A 555 -2.59 -5.00 -33.89
CA VAL A 555 -2.98 -3.70 -33.33
C VAL A 555 -2.56 -3.71 -31.87
N GLU A 556 -1.57 -2.87 -31.51
CA GLU A 556 -1.11 -2.76 -30.13
C GLU A 556 -2.26 -2.24 -29.24
N ARG A 557 -2.72 -3.09 -28.31
CA ARG A 557 -3.81 -2.79 -27.38
C ARG A 557 -3.38 -3.13 -25.96
N ASP A 558 -3.66 -2.25 -25.02
CA ASP A 558 -3.21 -2.42 -23.63
C ASP A 558 -4.02 -3.41 -22.78
N GLY A 559 -4.98 -4.11 -23.38
CA GLY A 559 -5.81 -5.13 -22.72
C GLY A 559 -6.83 -4.66 -21.71
N ALA A 560 -6.73 -3.41 -21.29
CA ALA A 560 -7.69 -2.71 -20.46
C ALA A 560 -7.61 -1.20 -20.72
N SER A 561 -7.52 -0.77 -21.99
CA SER A 561 -7.35 0.63 -22.33
C SER A 561 -8.63 1.43 -22.02
N ALA A 562 -8.63 2.10 -20.86
CA ALA A 562 -9.60 3.14 -20.53
C ALA A 562 -9.33 4.49 -21.26
N ALA A 563 -8.34 4.52 -22.16
CA ALA A 563 -7.95 5.69 -22.92
C ALA A 563 -8.26 5.47 -24.41
N PRO A 564 -9.15 6.27 -25.04
CA PRO A 564 -9.20 6.32 -26.49
C PRO A 564 -7.82 6.78 -27.00
N ILE A 565 -7.32 6.13 -28.04
CA ILE A 565 -6.11 6.55 -28.74
C ILE A 565 -6.43 7.88 -29.43
N GLY A 566 -5.73 8.95 -29.05
CA GLY A 566 -5.89 10.29 -29.62
C GLY A 566 -6.50 11.31 -28.65
N GLU A 567 -5.78 12.41 -28.44
CA GLU A 567 -6.22 13.70 -27.85
C GLU A 567 -6.35 13.86 -26.32
N ARG A 568 -6.45 12.81 -25.50
CA ARG A 568 -6.50 12.97 -24.03
C ARG A 568 -5.14 12.73 -23.36
N PRO A 569 -4.77 13.51 -22.33
CA PRO A 569 -3.54 13.24 -21.60
C PRO A 569 -3.62 11.83 -21.00
N THR A 570 -2.65 10.98 -21.31
CA THR A 570 -2.57 9.61 -20.81
C THR A 570 -1.52 9.51 -19.72
N ALA A 571 -1.75 8.60 -18.77
CA ALA A 571 -0.73 8.16 -17.84
C ALA A 571 -0.38 6.71 -18.14
N HIS A 572 0.87 6.34 -17.90
CA HIS A 572 1.34 4.96 -17.93
C HIS A 572 1.77 4.52 -16.53
N CYS A 573 1.66 3.24 -16.23
CA CYS A 573 2.18 2.69 -14.99
C CYS A 573 3.70 2.51 -15.08
N ASP A 574 4.43 3.00 -14.07
CA ASP A 574 5.89 2.87 -13.95
C ASP A 574 6.40 1.41 -13.92
N ARG A 575 5.57 0.46 -13.47
CA ARG A 575 5.94 -0.96 -13.34
C ARG A 575 5.56 -1.80 -14.55
N CYS A 576 4.28 -1.79 -14.90
CA CYS A 576 3.73 -2.71 -15.91
C CYS A 576 3.44 -2.06 -17.27
N GLY A 577 3.69 -0.77 -17.42
CA GLY A 577 3.47 -0.03 -18.66
C GLY A 577 2.00 0.14 -19.07
N ALA A 578 1.05 -0.34 -18.26
CA ALA A 578 -0.39 -0.19 -18.55
C ALA A 578 -0.75 1.29 -18.67
N ARG A 579 -1.77 1.62 -19.45
CA ARG A 579 -2.17 3.01 -19.71
C ARG A 579 -3.54 3.34 -19.14
N THR A 580 -3.75 4.61 -18.79
CA THR A 580 -5.04 5.15 -18.36
C THR A 580 -5.21 6.58 -18.85
N ALA A 581 -6.45 7.03 -19.00
CA ALA A 581 -6.74 8.43 -19.33
C ALA A 581 -6.70 9.30 -18.08
N ILE A 582 -5.94 10.40 -18.14
CA ILE A 582 -5.96 11.49 -17.16
C ILE A 582 -7.17 12.36 -17.54
N ALA A 583 -8.27 12.31 -16.80
CA ALA A 583 -9.42 13.17 -17.07
C ALA A 583 -9.90 13.87 -15.80
N VAL A 584 -10.17 15.17 -15.97
CA VAL A 584 -10.79 16.08 -14.99
C VAL A 584 -12.12 15.49 -14.53
N SER A 585 -12.33 15.47 -13.23
CA SER A 585 -13.51 14.93 -12.54
C SER A 585 -14.82 15.35 -13.19
N SER A 586 -15.48 14.46 -13.94
CA SER A 586 -16.93 14.55 -14.13
C SER A 586 -17.59 13.93 -12.91
N ILE A 587 -17.95 14.78 -11.94
CA ILE A 587 -18.79 14.40 -10.81
C ILE A 587 -20.16 14.01 -11.41
N MET A 588 -20.37 12.72 -11.66
CA MET A 588 -21.70 12.19 -11.94
C MET A 588 -22.52 12.33 -10.66
N ARG A 589 -23.51 13.23 -10.66
CA ARG A 589 -24.47 13.40 -9.57
C ARG A 589 -25.48 12.24 -9.60
N ASN A 590 -25.64 11.55 -8.48
CA ASN A 590 -26.81 10.75 -8.06
C ASN A 590 -27.23 9.46 -8.81
N GLU A 591 -26.47 8.93 -9.77
CA GLU A 591 -26.76 7.59 -10.34
C GLU A 591 -25.79 6.52 -9.84
N THR A 592 -26.31 5.32 -9.56
CA THR A 592 -25.49 4.13 -9.29
C THR A 592 -24.62 3.88 -10.51
N PRO A 593 -23.28 3.95 -10.40
CA PRO A 593 -22.42 3.79 -11.55
C PRO A 593 -22.55 2.39 -12.13
N SER A 594 -22.49 2.28 -13.46
CA SER A 594 -22.34 0.98 -14.11
C SER A 594 -21.08 0.26 -13.57
N PRO A 595 -21.05 -1.09 -13.57
CA PRO A 595 -19.89 -1.84 -13.12
C PRO A 595 -18.59 -1.41 -13.81
N TRP A 596 -18.65 -1.12 -15.11
CA TRP A 596 -17.54 -0.56 -15.86
C TRP A 596 -17.08 0.82 -15.35
N ALA A 597 -18.02 1.72 -15.03
CA ALA A 597 -17.69 3.03 -14.49
C ALA A 597 -17.07 2.94 -13.08
N ALA A 598 -17.51 1.99 -12.26
CA ALA A 598 -16.90 1.69 -10.97
C ALA A 598 -15.49 1.12 -11.14
N TRP A 599 -15.32 0.11 -12.00
CA TRP A 599 -14.01 -0.46 -12.32
C TRP A 599 -13.02 0.60 -12.84
N ARG A 600 -13.45 1.44 -13.79
CA ARG A 600 -12.64 2.53 -14.36
C ARG A 600 -12.19 3.54 -13.30
N ARG A 601 -13.01 3.80 -12.28
CA ARG A 601 -12.61 4.65 -11.14
C ARG A 601 -11.50 4.00 -10.33
N THR A 602 -11.63 2.71 -10.01
CA THR A 602 -10.60 1.95 -9.28
C THR A 602 -9.30 1.87 -10.07
N TRP A 603 -9.37 1.60 -11.39
CA TRP A 603 -8.21 1.59 -12.27
C TRP A 603 -7.46 2.93 -12.30
N ARG A 604 -8.20 4.06 -12.26
CA ARG A 604 -7.59 5.38 -12.23
C ARG A 604 -6.94 5.71 -10.89
N SER A 605 -7.46 5.19 -9.77
CA SER A 605 -6.83 5.40 -8.46
C SER A 605 -5.54 4.62 -8.29
N SER A 606 -5.45 3.41 -8.86
CA SER A 606 -4.26 2.57 -8.75
C SER A 606 -4.16 1.58 -9.91
N CYS A 607 -2.94 1.36 -10.40
CA CYS A 607 -2.72 0.29 -11.37
C CYS A 607 -2.85 -1.08 -10.68
N ILE A 608 -3.33 -2.10 -11.40
CA ILE A 608 -3.49 -3.45 -10.86
C ILE A 608 -2.19 -4.06 -10.30
N CYS A 609 -1.04 -3.69 -10.84
CA CYS A 609 0.25 -4.16 -10.32
C CYS A 609 0.77 -3.36 -9.11
N GLY A 610 -0.05 -2.46 -8.55
CA GLY A 610 0.33 -1.55 -7.46
C GLY A 610 1.35 -0.48 -7.88
N GLY A 611 1.52 -0.24 -9.18
CA GLY A 611 2.40 0.80 -9.69
C GLY A 611 1.74 2.17 -9.73
N THR A 612 2.56 3.21 -9.78
CA THR A 612 2.10 4.60 -9.79
C THR A 612 1.86 5.07 -11.22
N TRP A 613 0.80 5.85 -11.42
CA TRP A 613 0.50 6.49 -12.71
C TRP A 613 1.46 7.65 -12.98
N MET A 614 2.29 7.50 -14.01
CA MET A 614 3.21 8.52 -14.52
C MET A 614 2.59 9.21 -15.73
N ARG A 615 2.57 10.55 -15.73
CA ARG A 615 2.05 11.31 -16.89
C ARG A 615 2.96 11.04 -18.08
N HIS A 616 2.36 10.70 -19.23
CA HIS A 616 3.10 10.71 -20.48
C HIS A 616 3.41 12.18 -20.81
N PRO A 617 4.69 12.57 -21.00
CA PRO A 617 4.97 13.88 -21.57
C PRO A 617 4.28 13.93 -22.94
N LEU A 618 3.41 14.91 -23.15
CA LEU A 618 2.92 15.22 -24.48
C LEU A 618 4.16 15.67 -25.27
N GLU A 619 4.59 14.92 -26.27
CA GLU A 619 5.55 15.45 -27.23
C GLU A 619 4.92 16.73 -27.81
N PRO A 620 5.61 17.87 -27.78
CA PRO A 620 5.10 19.07 -28.43
C PRO A 620 4.86 18.72 -29.90
N PRO A 621 3.73 19.14 -30.49
CA PRO A 621 3.43 18.83 -31.89
C PRO A 621 4.63 19.22 -32.76
N ALA A 622 5.02 18.34 -33.67
CA ALA A 622 6.24 18.42 -34.49
C ALA A 622 6.39 19.69 -35.37
N ARG A 623 5.48 20.66 -35.25
CA ARG A 623 5.50 21.97 -35.94
C ARG A 623 6.06 23.12 -35.11
N LEU A 624 6.58 22.87 -33.90
CA LEU A 624 7.28 23.88 -33.11
C LEU A 624 8.66 23.36 -32.67
N ARG A 625 9.55 23.18 -33.64
CA ARG A 625 11.00 23.29 -33.41
C ARG A 625 11.49 24.54 -34.14
N PRO A 626 12.22 25.45 -33.48
CA PRO A 626 12.79 26.63 -34.14
C PRO A 626 13.77 26.26 -35.26
#